data_AF-A0A699UU14-F1
#
_entry.id   AF-A0A699UU14-F1
#
_cell.length_a   1.000
_cell.length_b   1.000
_cell.length_c   1.000
_cell.angle_alpha   90.00
_cell.angle_beta   90.00
_cell.angle_gamma   90.00
#
_symmetry.space_group_name_H-M   'P 1'
#
loop_
_entity.id
_entity.type
_entity.pdbx_description
1 polymer ?
#
loop_
_entity_poly.entity_id
_entity_poly.type
_entity_poly.pdbx_seq_one_letter_code
_entity_poly.pdbx_strand_id
1 'polypeptide(L)'
;MGKVKEFSSIPNLYTILHDEGFLDIKLTYLGGLWVLIELDKLETKEALKNHTGIKSWFQVIKDACNDFVSEERIVWMDIEGVPIHAWSRESFIRIGKKWGDTLNLEDNADSSFGRKRFCLKMKHPTSILETFKIIIKGKVFMVRAKKLFTWNPVFSMHKERDCLSVDESVQAANNFDP
;
A
#
# COMPACT_ATOMS: atom_id res chain seq x y z
N MET A 1 -2.08 -5.11 17.50
CA MET A 1 -1.51 -5.12 16.13
C MET A 1 -2.33 -6.02 15.23
N GLY A 2 -2.30 -5.81 13.92
CA GLY A 2 -3.07 -6.62 12.97
C GLY A 2 -2.37 -6.82 11.63
N LYS A 3 -2.67 -7.96 10.98
CA LYS A 3 -2.30 -8.27 9.61
C LYS A 3 -3.48 -7.95 8.70
N VAL A 4 -3.35 -6.98 7.81
CA VAL A 4 -4.41 -6.65 6.85
C VAL A 4 -4.52 -7.73 5.78
N LYS A 5 -5.71 -7.87 5.17
CA LYS A 5 -5.93 -8.80 4.07
C LYS A 5 -5.32 -8.31 2.76
N GLU A 6 -5.50 -7.02 2.47
CA GLU A 6 -5.12 -6.42 1.21
C GLU A 6 -4.07 -5.32 1.41
N PHE A 7 -3.04 -5.33 0.56
CA PHE A 7 -1.97 -4.34 0.55
C PHE A 7 -2.49 -2.91 0.32
N SER A 8 -3.45 -2.78 -0.60
CA SER A 8 -4.09 -1.52 -0.99
C SER A 8 -4.85 -0.84 0.16
N SER A 9 -5.23 -1.58 1.21
CA SER A 9 -5.95 -1.03 2.36
C SER A 9 -5.03 -0.31 3.36
N ILE A 10 -3.73 -0.64 3.39
CA ILE A 10 -2.80 -0.09 4.39
C ILE A 10 -2.76 1.45 4.37
N PRO A 11 -2.62 2.14 3.22
CA PRO A 11 -2.61 3.59 3.19
C PRO A 11 -3.90 4.24 3.70
N ASN A 12 -5.03 3.55 3.57
CA ASN A 12 -6.36 4.06 3.94
C ASN A 12 -6.82 3.58 5.33
N LEU A 13 -5.94 2.91 6.08
CA LEU A 13 -6.34 2.24 7.31
C LEU A 13 -6.85 3.20 8.38
N TYR A 14 -6.36 4.44 8.39
CA TYR A 14 -6.86 5.48 9.29
C TYR A 14 -8.35 5.78 9.01
N THR A 15 -8.69 6.06 7.75
CA THR A 15 -10.08 6.26 7.30
C THR A 15 -10.96 5.06 7.63
N ILE A 16 -10.49 3.84 7.34
CA ILE A 16 -11.25 2.61 7.62
C ILE A 16 -11.59 2.48 9.11
N LEU A 17 -10.64 2.76 9.99
CA LEU A 17 -10.86 2.67 11.44
C LEU A 17 -11.74 3.82 11.95
N HIS A 18 -11.52 5.03 11.43
CA HIS A 18 -12.30 6.21 11.75
C HIS A 18 -13.79 6.05 11.40
N ASP A 19 -14.10 5.55 10.20
CA ASP A 19 -15.47 5.33 9.72
C ASP A 19 -16.24 4.31 10.56
N GLU A 20 -15.52 3.47 11.30
CA GLU A 20 -16.05 2.43 12.19
C GLU A 20 -16.04 2.91 13.66
N GLY A 21 -15.80 4.21 13.91
CA GLY A 21 -15.90 4.86 15.21
C GLY A 21 -14.61 4.92 16.03
N PHE A 22 -13.46 4.57 15.46
CA PHE A 22 -12.16 4.60 16.16
C PHE A 22 -11.35 5.84 15.74
N LEU A 23 -11.53 6.95 16.48
CA LEU A 23 -10.97 8.27 16.15
C LEU A 23 -9.55 8.47 16.69
N ASP A 24 -9.33 8.18 17.98
CA ASP A 24 -8.07 8.43 18.68
C ASP A 24 -7.14 7.22 18.55
N ILE A 25 -6.62 7.01 17.34
CA ILE A 25 -5.73 5.90 17.03
C ILE A 25 -4.40 6.38 16.49
N LYS A 26 -3.34 5.65 16.84
CA LYS A 26 -2.03 5.81 16.19
C LYS A 26 -1.65 4.54 15.46
N LEU A 27 -1.26 4.71 14.20
CA LEU A 27 -0.89 3.62 13.30
C LEU A 27 0.61 3.65 13.04
N THR A 28 1.27 2.51 13.24
CA THR A 28 2.69 2.33 12.92
C THR A 28 2.85 1.13 11.99
N TYR A 29 3.46 1.32 10.82
CA TYR A 29 3.72 0.21 9.89
C TYR A 29 4.82 -0.71 10.43
N LEU A 30 4.53 -2.02 10.53
CA LEU A 30 5.44 -3.02 11.09
C LEU A 30 6.15 -3.86 10.02
N GLY A 31 5.90 -3.60 8.74
CA GLY A 31 6.46 -4.36 7.61
C GLY A 31 5.56 -5.50 7.12
N GLY A 32 5.65 -5.79 5.82
CA GLY A 32 4.77 -6.77 5.19
C GLY A 32 3.34 -6.23 5.14
N LEU A 33 2.38 -7.00 5.63
CA LEU A 33 0.98 -6.58 5.79
C LEU A 33 0.62 -6.25 7.25
N TRP A 34 1.61 -6.02 8.11
CA TRP A 34 1.40 -5.78 9.53
C TRP A 34 1.38 -4.30 9.88
N VAL A 35 0.42 -3.92 10.73
CA VAL A 35 0.29 -2.57 11.29
C VAL A 35 0.08 -2.68 12.81
N LEU A 36 0.77 -1.85 13.56
CA LEU A 36 0.52 -1.61 14.97
C LEU A 36 -0.61 -0.59 15.10
N ILE A 37 -1.55 -0.88 15.98
CA ILE A 37 -2.67 0.00 16.31
C ILE A 37 -2.50 0.30 17.79
N GLU A 38 -2.16 1.55 18.09
CA GLU A 38 -2.01 2.09 19.44
C GLU A 38 -3.32 2.78 19.84
N LEU A 39 -3.80 2.46 21.04
CA LEU A 39 -5.06 2.91 21.62
C LEU A 39 -4.80 3.29 23.07
N ASP A 40 -5.44 4.36 23.56
CA ASP A 40 -5.21 4.87 24.91
C ASP A 40 -5.93 4.07 26.01
N LYS A 41 -7.00 3.36 25.64
CA LYS A 41 -7.91 2.70 26.57
C LYS A 41 -8.04 1.21 26.29
N LEU A 42 -8.11 0.42 27.36
CA LEU A 42 -8.27 -1.05 27.27
C LEU A 42 -9.66 -1.42 26.73
N GLU A 43 -10.68 -0.65 27.09
CA GLU A 43 -12.05 -0.85 26.63
C GLU A 43 -12.13 -0.71 25.10
N THR A 44 -11.50 0.33 24.54
CA THR A 44 -11.45 0.56 23.09
C THR A 44 -10.69 -0.55 22.37
N LYS A 45 -9.62 -1.06 22.98
CA LYS A 45 -8.86 -2.21 22.44
C LYS A 45 -9.72 -3.46 22.34
N GLU A 46 -10.48 -3.80 23.38
CA GLU A 46 -11.35 -4.97 23.36
C GLU A 46 -12.56 -4.77 22.44
N ALA A 47 -13.10 -3.54 22.33
CA ALA A 47 -14.10 -3.18 21.35
C ALA A 47 -13.59 -3.38 19.91
N LEU A 48 -12.39 -2.86 19.59
CA LEU A 48 -11.77 -3.01 18.27
C LEU A 48 -11.51 -4.48 17.92
N LYS A 49 -10.99 -5.26 18.87
CA LYS A 49 -10.74 -6.70 18.69
C LYS A 49 -12.01 -7.47 18.41
N ASN A 50 -13.18 -6.99 18.84
CA ASN A 50 -14.46 -7.65 18.66
C ASN A 50 -15.31 -7.08 17.52
N HIS A 51 -14.97 -5.89 17.00
CA HIS A 51 -15.73 -5.18 15.99
C HIS A 51 -15.80 -5.91 14.64
N THR A 52 -17.01 -6.19 14.14
CA THR A 52 -17.24 -6.96 12.92
C THR A 52 -16.70 -6.25 11.67
N GLY A 53 -16.97 -4.94 11.54
CA GLY A 53 -16.46 -4.09 10.45
C GLY A 53 -14.93 -4.13 10.36
N ILE A 54 -14.22 -3.82 11.45
CA ILE A 54 -12.76 -3.94 11.53
C ILE A 54 -12.27 -5.34 11.19
N LYS A 55 -12.84 -6.40 11.78
CA LYS A 55 -12.44 -7.79 11.46
C LYS A 55 -12.53 -8.13 9.97
N SER A 56 -13.41 -7.46 9.21
CA SER A 56 -13.52 -7.69 7.76
C SER A 56 -12.26 -7.29 6.99
N TRP A 57 -11.48 -6.32 7.50
CA TRP A 57 -10.26 -5.80 6.86
C TRP A 57 -8.97 -6.54 7.25
N PHE A 58 -8.99 -7.27 8.36
CA PHE A 58 -7.82 -7.95 8.91
C PHE A 58 -7.90 -9.46 8.74
N GLN A 59 -6.79 -10.08 8.36
CA GLN A 59 -6.61 -11.52 8.43
C GLN A 59 -6.46 -11.97 9.89
N VAL A 60 -5.71 -11.20 10.69
CA VAL A 60 -5.45 -11.47 12.10
C VAL A 60 -5.40 -10.15 12.85
N ILE A 61 -6.03 -10.09 14.03
CA ILE A 61 -5.83 -9.03 15.01
C ILE A 61 -5.39 -9.71 16.31
N LYS A 62 -4.27 -9.27 16.88
CA LYS A 62 -3.72 -9.81 18.12
C LYS A 62 -3.02 -8.75 18.94
N ASP A 63 -2.77 -9.07 20.20
CA ASP A 63 -2.00 -8.20 21.08
C ASP A 63 -0.58 -7.99 20.54
N ALA A 64 -0.04 -6.79 20.77
CA ALA A 64 1.33 -6.49 20.39
C ALA A 64 2.30 -7.38 21.17
N CYS A 65 3.38 -7.79 20.52
CA CYS A 65 4.43 -8.61 21.12
C CYS A 65 5.77 -7.92 20.89
N ASN A 66 6.57 -7.77 21.94
CA ASN A 66 7.86 -7.06 21.87
C ASN A 66 8.88 -7.80 21.00
N ASP A 67 8.80 -9.13 20.94
CA ASP A 67 9.65 -9.97 20.09
C ASP A 67 9.11 -10.10 18.66
N PHE A 68 8.09 -9.32 18.29
CA PHE A 68 7.54 -9.37 16.95
C PHE A 68 8.55 -8.85 15.93
N VAL A 69 9.02 -9.76 15.08
CA VAL A 69 9.75 -9.43 13.86
C VAL A 69 8.88 -9.82 12.68
N SER A 70 8.52 -8.86 11.84
CA SER A 70 7.82 -9.19 10.60
C SER A 70 8.74 -10.06 9.75
N GLU A 71 8.24 -11.16 9.23
CA GLU A 71 8.97 -12.03 8.28
C GLU A 71 8.87 -11.46 6.86
N GLU A 72 7.79 -10.75 6.55
CA GLU A 72 7.53 -10.23 5.21
C GLU A 72 7.97 -8.77 5.09
N ARG A 73 8.58 -8.40 3.97
CA ARG A 73 8.88 -7.01 3.60
C ARG A 73 8.28 -6.72 2.25
N ILE A 74 7.78 -5.51 2.10
CA ILE A 74 7.34 -4.99 0.82
C ILE A 74 8.45 -4.11 0.28
N VAL A 75 8.91 -4.35 -0.94
CA VAL A 75 10.08 -3.70 -1.52
C VAL A 75 9.82 -3.25 -2.95
N TRP A 76 10.45 -2.15 -3.33
CA TRP A 76 10.51 -1.74 -4.73
C TRP A 76 11.65 -2.44 -5.45
N MET A 77 11.37 -2.92 -6.65
CA MET A 77 12.31 -3.61 -7.53
C MET A 77 12.40 -2.87 -8.85
N ASP A 78 13.63 -2.62 -9.30
CA ASP A 78 13.91 -2.18 -10.67
C ASP A 78 14.35 -3.39 -11.51
N ILE A 79 13.67 -3.59 -12.65
CA ILE A 79 14.01 -4.60 -13.66
C ILE A 79 14.38 -3.90 -14.96
N GLU A 80 15.49 -4.32 -15.55
CA GLU A 80 16.01 -3.80 -16.83
C GLU A 80 16.39 -4.94 -17.78
N GLY A 81 16.40 -4.66 -19.09
CA GLY A 81 16.84 -5.63 -20.11
C GLY A 81 15.77 -6.60 -20.57
N VAL A 82 14.50 -6.40 -20.18
CA VAL A 82 13.36 -7.15 -20.73
C VAL A 82 13.07 -6.63 -22.14
N PRO A 83 13.03 -7.48 -23.17
CA PRO A 83 12.78 -7.03 -24.54
C PRO A 83 11.34 -6.53 -24.70
N ILE A 84 11.13 -5.56 -25.60
CA ILE A 84 9.83 -4.90 -25.82
C ILE A 84 8.67 -5.88 -26.09
N HIS A 85 8.91 -6.95 -26.84
CA HIS A 85 7.89 -7.96 -27.17
C HIS A 85 7.53 -8.87 -25.99
N ALA A 86 8.24 -8.77 -24.87
CA ALA A 86 7.95 -9.44 -23.61
C ALA A 86 7.56 -8.44 -22.51
N TRP A 87 7.41 -7.15 -22.83
CA TRP A 87 7.09 -6.09 -21.88
C TRP A 87 5.61 -6.11 -21.52
N SER A 88 5.20 -7.09 -20.72
CA SER A 88 3.83 -7.24 -20.25
C SER A 88 3.78 -7.45 -18.75
N ARG A 89 2.62 -7.16 -18.16
CA ARG A 89 2.31 -7.40 -16.74
C ARG A 89 2.63 -8.83 -16.33
N GLU A 90 2.25 -9.81 -17.14
CA GLU A 90 2.45 -11.24 -16.90
C GLU A 90 3.93 -11.62 -16.88
N SER A 91 4.75 -11.04 -17.77
CA SER A 91 6.19 -11.26 -17.77
C SER A 91 6.83 -10.75 -16.49
N PHE A 92 6.49 -9.54 -16.04
CA PHE A 92 7.04 -8.98 -14.82
C PHE A 92 6.56 -9.73 -13.57
N ILE A 93 5.30 -10.19 -13.52
CA ILE A 93 4.82 -11.09 -12.46
C ILE A 93 5.64 -12.38 -12.45
N ARG A 94 5.91 -12.98 -13.62
CA ARG A 94 6.71 -14.21 -13.71
C ARG A 94 8.15 -14.01 -13.27
N ILE A 95 8.75 -12.87 -13.62
CA ILE A 95 10.09 -12.47 -13.15
C ILE A 95 10.08 -12.28 -11.63
N GLY A 96 9.09 -11.55 -11.10
CA GLY A 96 8.94 -11.26 -9.67
C GLY A 96 8.83 -12.50 -8.79
N LYS A 97 8.19 -13.58 -9.29
CA LYS A 97 8.08 -14.88 -8.60
C LYS A 97 9.42 -15.49 -8.18
N LYS A 98 10.55 -15.07 -8.78
CA LYS A 98 11.89 -15.47 -8.34
C LYS A 98 12.20 -15.03 -6.90
N TRP A 99 11.60 -13.93 -6.42
CA TRP A 99 11.86 -13.37 -5.10
C TRP A 99 10.64 -13.32 -4.18
N GLY A 100 9.42 -13.27 -4.72
CA GLY A 100 8.21 -13.23 -3.91
C GLY A 100 6.92 -12.93 -4.67
N ASP A 101 5.91 -12.49 -3.93
CA ASP A 101 4.58 -12.19 -4.47
C ASP A 101 4.55 -10.76 -5.04
N THR A 102 4.16 -10.59 -6.30
CA THR A 102 4.00 -9.26 -6.90
C THR A 102 2.71 -8.62 -6.43
N LEU A 103 2.80 -7.47 -5.76
CA LEU A 103 1.65 -6.79 -5.13
C LEU A 103 1.08 -5.68 -6.00
N ASN A 104 1.95 -4.85 -6.59
CA ASN A 104 1.52 -3.75 -7.44
C ASN A 104 2.59 -3.50 -8.51
N LEU A 105 2.18 -3.53 -9.78
CA LEU A 105 2.98 -3.00 -10.87
C LEU A 105 2.55 -1.55 -10.96
N GLU A 106 3.46 -0.59 -10.80
CA GLU A 106 3.10 0.79 -11.13
C GLU A 106 2.58 0.79 -12.57
N ASP A 107 1.29 1.11 -12.70
CA ASP A 107 0.60 1.36 -13.98
C ASP A 107 0.86 2.81 -14.42
N ASN A 108 1.96 3.39 -13.95
CA ASN A 108 2.54 4.56 -14.56
C ASN A 108 2.80 4.15 -16.01
N ALA A 109 2.08 4.77 -16.94
CA ALA A 109 2.34 4.68 -18.37
C ALA A 109 3.86 4.77 -18.54
N ASP A 110 4.48 3.63 -18.89
CA ASP A 110 5.92 3.46 -18.80
C ASP A 110 6.59 4.56 -19.63
N SER A 111 7.16 5.57 -18.98
CA SER A 111 7.91 6.62 -19.69
C SER A 111 9.22 6.07 -20.28
N SER A 112 9.55 4.79 -20.03
CA SER A 112 10.73 4.13 -20.58
C SER A 112 10.62 2.59 -20.61
N PHE A 113 10.85 2.00 -21.79
CA PHE A 113 11.13 0.56 -21.95
C PHE A 113 12.52 0.15 -21.43
N GLY A 114 13.32 1.09 -20.93
CA GLY A 114 14.64 0.78 -20.37
C GLY A 114 14.55 0.13 -19.00
N ARG A 115 13.49 0.44 -18.23
CA ARG A 115 13.35 0.03 -16.83
C ARG A 115 11.89 -0.01 -16.39
N LYS A 116 11.47 -1.14 -15.80
CA LYS A 116 10.19 -1.26 -15.10
C LYS A 116 10.44 -1.30 -13.60
N ARG A 117 9.61 -0.58 -12.84
CA ARG A 117 9.58 -0.66 -11.39
C ARG A 117 8.31 -1.34 -10.91
N PHE A 118 8.43 -2.23 -9.93
CA PHE A 118 7.26 -2.82 -9.29
C PHE A 118 7.50 -3.21 -7.84
N CYS A 119 6.41 -3.47 -7.16
CA CYS A 119 6.36 -3.76 -5.74
C CYS A 119 6.25 -5.27 -5.49
N LEU A 120 7.16 -5.82 -4.68
CA LEU A 120 7.18 -7.22 -4.28
C LEU A 120 7.01 -7.38 -2.78
N LYS A 121 6.28 -8.40 -2.36
CA LYS A 121 6.30 -8.93 -1.00
C LYS A 121 7.27 -10.10 -0.93
N MET A 122 8.31 -9.97 -0.12
CA MET A 122 9.36 -10.98 0.06
C MET A 122 9.45 -11.42 1.52
N LYS A 123 9.89 -12.65 1.79
CA LYS A 123 10.06 -13.19 3.16
C LYS A 123 11.47 -13.05 3.74
N HIS A 124 12.47 -12.74 2.92
CA HIS A 124 13.87 -12.72 3.37
C HIS A 124 14.50 -11.34 3.17
N PRO A 125 15.31 -10.86 4.13
CA PRO A 125 15.93 -9.54 4.09
C PRO A 125 17.13 -9.46 3.12
N THR A 126 17.23 -10.34 2.12
CA THR A 126 18.35 -10.35 1.19
C THR A 126 18.38 -9.09 0.33
N SER A 127 19.58 -8.56 0.11
CA SER A 127 19.84 -7.59 -0.95
C SER A 127 19.72 -8.29 -2.29
N ILE A 128 19.00 -7.69 -3.24
CA ILE A 128 18.95 -8.19 -4.62
C ILE A 128 19.71 -7.20 -5.49
N LEU A 129 20.82 -7.66 -6.06
CA LEU A 129 21.49 -7.02 -7.16
C LEU A 129 22.06 -8.15 -8.01
N GLU A 130 21.31 -8.58 -9.00
CA GLU A 130 21.70 -9.74 -9.81
C GLU A 130 21.34 -9.55 -11.28
N THR A 131 22.07 -10.27 -12.12
CA THR A 131 21.80 -10.37 -13.55
C THR A 131 21.53 -11.83 -13.86
N PHE A 132 20.44 -12.10 -14.57
CA PHE A 132 20.01 -13.46 -14.90
C PHE A 132 19.50 -13.53 -16.34
N LYS A 133 19.43 -14.76 -16.85
CA LYS A 133 18.96 -15.04 -18.21
C LYS A 133 17.45 -15.31 -18.20
N ILE A 134 16.73 -14.73 -19.14
CA ILE A 134 15.37 -15.13 -19.50
C ILE A 134 15.37 -15.69 -20.92
N ILE A 135 14.44 -16.60 -21.20
CA ILE A 135 14.26 -17.17 -22.54
C ILE A 135 12.90 -16.73 -23.07
N ILE A 136 12.91 -15.99 -24.18
CA ILE A 136 11.68 -15.55 -24.86
C ILE A 136 11.76 -16.03 -26.32
N LYS A 137 10.80 -16.86 -26.73
CA LYS A 137 10.71 -17.41 -28.10
C LYS A 137 12.04 -18.02 -28.59
N GLY A 138 12.70 -18.81 -27.73
CA GLY A 138 13.97 -19.49 -28.04
C GLY A 138 15.22 -18.60 -28.00
N LYS A 139 15.08 -17.29 -27.75
CA LYS A 139 16.21 -16.36 -27.61
C LYS A 139 16.49 -16.04 -26.15
N VAL A 140 17.78 -15.97 -25.80
CA VAL A 140 18.24 -15.65 -24.44
C VAL A 140 18.46 -14.14 -24.31
N PHE A 141 17.89 -13.54 -23.28
CA PHE A 141 18.09 -12.13 -22.92
C PHE A 141 18.67 -12.02 -21.51
N MET A 142 19.59 -11.07 -21.31
CA MET A 142 20.13 -10.75 -19.99
C MET A 142 19.25 -9.70 -19.33
N VAL A 143 18.72 -10.01 -18.16
CA VAL A 143 17.89 -9.13 -17.35
C VAL A 143 18.62 -8.80 -16.07
N ARG A 144 18.55 -7.54 -15.64
CA ARG A 144 19.11 -7.07 -14.37
C ARG A 144 17.98 -6.76 -13.41
N ALA A 145 18.12 -7.24 -12.17
CA ALA A 145 17.24 -6.93 -11.07
C ALA A 145 17.99 -6.23 -9.94
N LYS A 146 17.38 -5.16 -9.41
CA LYS A 146 17.89 -4.43 -8.27
C LYS A 146 16.76 -4.15 -7.28
N LYS A 147 16.92 -4.65 -6.06
CA LYS A 147 16.13 -4.19 -4.90
C LYS A 147 16.53 -2.76 -4.59
N LEU A 148 15.53 -1.91 -4.48
CA LEU A 148 15.70 -0.51 -4.11
C LEU A 148 15.50 -0.37 -2.60
N PHE A 149 14.41 0.27 -2.20
CA PHE A 149 14.05 0.54 -0.82
C PHE A 149 12.80 -0.24 -0.42
N THR A 150 12.66 -0.45 0.88
CA THR A 150 11.42 -0.98 1.46
C THR A 150 10.30 0.02 1.24
N TRP A 151 9.13 -0.47 0.85
CA TRP A 151 7.93 0.35 0.77
C TRP A 151 7.55 0.81 2.18
N ASN A 152 7.31 2.10 2.34
CA ASN A 152 6.86 2.70 3.58
C ASN A 152 5.59 3.50 3.28
N PRO A 153 4.41 3.07 3.77
CA PRO A 153 3.17 3.78 3.52
C PRO A 153 3.14 5.11 4.28
N VAL A 154 2.46 6.07 3.68
CA VAL A 154 1.90 7.21 4.41
C VAL A 154 0.44 6.86 4.67
N PHE A 155 0.01 6.91 5.93
CA PHE A 155 -1.39 6.75 6.28
C PHE A 155 -2.12 8.05 5.93
N SER A 156 -3.09 7.97 5.02
CA SER A 156 -3.92 9.11 4.63
C SER A 156 -4.87 9.45 5.78
N MET A 157 -4.67 10.60 6.41
CA MET A 157 -5.63 11.17 7.37
C MET A 157 -6.80 11.76 6.59
N HIS A 158 -8.02 11.59 7.10
CA HIS A 158 -9.17 12.27 6.55
C HIS A 158 -8.95 13.78 6.74
N LYS A 159 -8.87 14.56 5.65
CA LYS A 159 -9.19 15.99 5.75
C LYS A 159 -10.69 16.05 5.91
N GLU A 160 -11.17 16.57 7.03
CA GLU A 160 -12.56 16.97 7.12
C GLU A 160 -12.86 17.87 5.93
N ARG A 161 -13.91 17.52 5.19
CA ARG A 161 -14.41 18.38 4.13
C ARG A 161 -15.15 19.47 4.90
N ASP A 162 -14.50 20.60 5.16
CA ASP A 162 -15.14 21.77 5.76
C ASP A 162 -16.42 22.05 4.96
N CYS A 163 -17.58 21.73 5.54
CA CYS A 163 -18.86 22.16 5.01
C CYS A 163 -18.91 23.67 5.22
N LEU A 164 -18.39 24.43 4.25
CA LEU A 164 -18.66 25.85 4.14
C LEU A 164 -20.18 25.99 4.00
N SER A 165 -20.83 26.46 5.06
CA SER A 165 -22.22 26.89 5.02
C SER A 165 -22.33 27.99 3.97
N VAL A 166 -23.00 27.69 2.86
CA VAL A 166 -23.46 28.71 1.91
C VAL A 166 -24.53 29.51 2.64
N ASP A 167 -24.13 30.65 3.17
CA ASP A 167 -25.05 31.67 3.67
C ASP A 167 -25.67 32.35 2.44
N GLU A 168 -26.85 31.88 2.02
CA GLU A 168 -27.67 32.56 1.02
C GLU A 168 -28.18 33.88 1.60
N SER A 169 -27.36 34.93 1.48
CA SER A 169 -27.85 36.30 1.63
C SER A 169 -28.68 36.67 0.39
N VAL A 170 -30.00 36.60 0.55
CA VAL A 170 -30.97 37.14 -0.40
C VAL A 170 -30.91 38.66 -0.32
N GLN A 171 -30.32 39.31 -1.33
CA GLN A 171 -30.58 40.72 -1.61
C GLN A 171 -31.28 40.86 -2.96
N ALA A 172 -32.60 40.92 -2.90
CA ALA A 172 -33.44 41.48 -3.94
C ALA A 172 -33.92 42.87 -3.47
N ALA A 173 -33.49 43.93 -4.14
CA ALA A 173 -34.30 45.12 -4.41
C ALA A 173 -33.58 45.99 -5.44
N ASN A 174 -33.95 45.79 -6.71
CA ASN A 174 -33.83 46.80 -7.75
C ASN A 174 -34.59 48.05 -7.33
N ASN A 175 -34.05 49.24 -7.60
CA ASN A 175 -34.79 50.43 -8.04
C ASN A 175 -33.78 51.52 -8.48
N PHE A 176 -33.64 51.70 -9.79
CA PHE A 176 -33.19 52.95 -10.40
C PHE A 176 -34.13 53.23 -11.57
N ASP A 177 -35.01 54.22 -11.38
CA ASP A 177 -35.65 54.97 -12.46
C ASP A 177 -34.71 56.13 -12.88
N PRO A 178 -34.84 56.61 -14.13
CA PRO A 178 -35.67 57.80 -14.35
C PRO A 178 -36.71 57.66 -15.47
#